data_AF-A0A8S2FLN3-F1
#
_entry.id   AF-A0A8S2FLN3-F1
#
_cell.length_a   1.000
_cell.length_b   1.000
_cell.length_c   1.000
_cell.angle_alpha   90.00
_cell.angle_beta   90.00
_cell.angle_gamma   90.00
#
_symmetry.space_group_name_H-M   'P 1'
#
loop_
_entity.id
_entity.type
_entity.pdbx_description
1 polymer ?
#
loop_
_entity_poly.entity_id
_entity_poly.type
_entity_poly.pdbx_seq_one_letter_code
_entity_poly.pdbx_strand_id
1 'polypeptide(L)'
;MAVKLFLKKWKSEERFLDYFSSEWLGSKSGWYEGLELNLPSTNNALEATNRVIKDEDTIRERLPLSRFTVIVFEVVGKWSKERNPTRVNAKKFEHEPTITLAYWADGYNWVKLNKEIISISKSDETIYYIPAGKETTITEKE
;
A
#
# COMPACT_ATOMS: atom_id res chain seq x y z
N MET A 1 14.55 -10.23 -11.24
CA MET A 1 14.05 -9.68 -12.53
C MET A 1 13.70 -8.20 -12.42
N ALA A 2 12.89 -7.80 -11.42
CA ALA A 2 12.49 -6.39 -11.19
C ALA A 2 13.65 -5.39 -11.09
N VAL A 3 14.70 -5.69 -10.31
CA VAL A 3 15.89 -4.83 -10.14
C VAL A 3 16.56 -4.48 -11.47
N LYS A 4 16.80 -5.49 -12.31
CA LYS A 4 17.46 -5.28 -13.61
C LYS A 4 16.63 -4.38 -14.53
N LEU A 5 15.31 -4.57 -14.56
CA LEU A 5 14.39 -3.76 -15.36
C LEU A 5 14.31 -2.32 -14.85
N PHE A 6 14.28 -2.13 -13.52
CA PHE A 6 14.25 -0.81 -12.90
C PHE A 6 15.52 -0.01 -13.18
N LEU A 7 16.70 -0.62 -12.96
CA LEU A 7 17.99 0.00 -13.26
C LEU A 7 18.10 0.36 -14.75
N LYS A 8 17.62 -0.51 -15.64
CA LYS A 8 17.60 -0.23 -17.10
C LYS A 8 16.68 0.95 -17.43
N LYS A 9 15.50 1.03 -16.81
CA LYS A 9 14.52 2.11 -17.06
C LYS A 9 15.04 3.47 -16.61
N TRP A 10 15.69 3.54 -15.45
CA TRP A 10 16.14 4.79 -14.83
C TRP A 10 17.63 5.07 -15.03
N LYS A 11 18.25 4.46 -16.03
CA LYS A 11 19.71 4.55 -16.30
C LYS A 11 20.24 5.99 -16.43
N SER A 12 19.38 6.95 -16.77
CA SER A 12 19.74 8.37 -16.88
C SER A 12 19.87 9.08 -15.54
N GLU A 13 19.31 8.52 -14.47
CA GLU A 13 19.28 9.12 -13.13
C GLU A 13 20.40 8.55 -12.25
N GLU A 14 21.65 8.70 -12.70
CA GLU A 14 22.84 8.04 -12.10
C GLU A 14 22.95 8.26 -10.59
N ARG A 15 22.83 9.51 -10.12
CA ARG A 15 22.92 9.85 -8.70
C ARG A 15 21.84 9.18 -7.84
N PHE A 16 20.63 9.05 -8.38
CA PHE A 16 19.55 8.35 -7.70
C PHE A 16 19.82 6.85 -7.69
N LEU A 17 20.27 6.28 -8.80
CA LEU A 17 20.57 4.85 -8.88
C LEU A 17 21.71 4.42 -7.97
N ASP A 18 22.74 5.26 -7.80
CA ASP A 18 23.83 5.00 -6.85
C ASP A 18 23.31 4.90 -5.41
N TYR A 19 22.56 5.91 -4.98
CA TYR A 19 21.93 5.95 -3.66
C TYR A 19 20.95 4.79 -3.47
N PHE A 20 20.07 4.55 -4.45
CA PHE A 20 19.06 3.50 -4.37
C PHE A 20 19.71 2.12 -4.32
N SER A 21 20.80 1.92 -5.07
CA SER A 21 21.55 0.68 -5.06
C SER A 21 22.23 0.44 -3.70
N SER A 22 22.87 1.46 -3.13
CA SER A 22 23.55 1.33 -1.83
C SER A 22 22.58 1.12 -0.68
N GLU A 23 21.51 1.92 -0.61
CA GLU A 23 20.60 1.92 0.53
C GLU A 23 19.53 0.85 0.47
N TRP A 24 19.02 0.55 -0.72
CA TRP A 24 17.86 -0.32 -0.88
C TRP A 24 18.21 -1.64 -1.52
N LEU A 25 18.91 -1.66 -2.66
CA LEU A 25 19.18 -2.92 -3.36
C LEU A 25 20.19 -3.81 -2.63
N GLY A 26 21.20 -3.22 -1.99
CA GLY A 26 22.25 -3.95 -1.28
C GLY A 26 21.82 -4.51 0.08
N SER A 27 20.87 -3.84 0.76
CA SER A 27 20.52 -4.15 2.15
C SER A 27 19.05 -4.56 2.37
N LYS A 28 18.13 -4.25 1.44
CA LYS A 28 16.68 -4.43 1.60
C LYS A 28 16.06 -5.05 0.34
N SER A 29 15.89 -6.36 0.34
CA SER A 29 15.40 -7.13 -0.82
C SER A 29 13.90 -6.98 -1.13
N GLY A 30 13.16 -6.11 -0.43
CA GLY A 30 11.70 -6.04 -0.47
C GLY A 30 11.07 -4.80 -1.10
N TRP A 31 11.80 -4.07 -1.95
CA TRP A 31 11.35 -2.76 -2.45
C TRP A 31 10.31 -2.82 -3.59
N TYR A 32 10.02 -3.99 -4.16
CA TYR A 32 9.17 -4.14 -5.35
C TYR A 32 7.82 -4.77 -5.00
N GLU A 33 6.77 -4.36 -5.72
CA GLU A 33 5.37 -4.74 -5.44
C GLU A 33 5.15 -6.26 -5.49
N GLY A 34 5.81 -6.96 -6.42
CA GLY A 34 5.70 -8.40 -6.56
C GLY A 34 6.28 -9.21 -5.38
N LEU A 35 6.86 -8.56 -4.36
CA LEU A 35 7.24 -9.23 -3.12
C LEU A 35 6.02 -9.62 -2.29
N GLU A 36 4.98 -8.76 -2.26
CA GLU A 36 3.77 -8.99 -1.48
C GLU A 36 2.52 -8.63 -2.29
N LEU A 37 1.93 -9.65 -2.92
CA LEU A 37 0.86 -9.50 -3.91
C LEU A 37 -0.47 -9.02 -3.31
N ASN A 38 -0.66 -9.20 -2.01
CA ASN A 38 -1.91 -8.87 -1.32
C ASN A 38 -1.85 -7.55 -0.54
N LEU A 39 -0.75 -6.81 -0.66
CA LEU A 39 -0.62 -5.49 -0.06
C LEU A 39 -0.76 -4.40 -1.12
N PRO A 40 -1.62 -3.39 -0.89
CA PRO A 40 -1.76 -2.31 -1.85
C PRO A 40 -0.46 -1.51 -1.89
N SER A 41 0.06 -1.28 -3.10
CA SER A 41 1.23 -0.40 -3.34
C SER A 41 0.81 1.07 -3.26
N THR A 42 0.50 1.50 -2.04
CA THR A 42 0.05 2.86 -1.75
C THR A 42 0.63 3.36 -0.44
N ASN A 43 0.97 4.64 -0.41
CA ASN A 43 1.39 5.32 0.80
C ASN A 43 0.20 5.87 1.61
N ASN A 44 -1.05 5.62 1.19
CA ASN A 44 -2.27 6.16 1.81
C ASN A 44 -2.30 5.96 3.33
N ALA A 45 -1.92 4.77 3.82
CA ALA A 45 -1.91 4.48 5.26
C ALA A 45 -0.89 5.36 6.02
N LEU A 46 0.30 5.55 5.44
CA LEU A 46 1.35 6.39 5.99
C LEU A 46 0.97 7.87 5.93
N GLU A 47 0.41 8.33 4.81
CA GLU A 47 -0.07 9.70 4.66
C GLU A 47 -1.24 10.01 5.59
N ALA A 48 -2.21 9.10 5.73
CA ALA A 48 -3.34 9.24 6.63
C ALA A 48 -2.87 9.33 8.09
N THR A 49 -1.92 8.48 8.50
CA THR A 49 -1.34 8.52 9.85
C THR A 49 -0.59 9.82 10.09
N ASN A 50 0.24 10.25 9.13
CA ASN A 50 0.95 11.52 9.21
C ASN A 50 -0.01 12.71 9.28
N ARG A 51 -1.14 12.64 8.58
CA ARG A 51 -2.18 13.67 8.64
C ARG A 51 -2.80 13.74 10.03
N VAL A 52 -3.15 12.61 10.64
CA VAL A 52 -3.67 12.58 12.03
C VAL A 52 -2.68 13.23 12.99
N ILE A 53 -1.40 12.84 12.96
CA ILE A 53 -0.38 13.42 13.84
C ILE A 53 -0.27 14.93 13.63
N LYS A 54 -0.27 15.38 12.37
CA LYS A 54 -0.16 16.80 12.04
C LYS A 54 -1.40 17.59 12.44
N ASP A 55 -2.60 17.08 12.17
CA ASP A 55 -3.83 17.84 12.34
C ASP A 55 -4.35 17.79 13.79
N GLU A 56 -4.20 16.65 14.46
CA GLU A 56 -4.74 16.42 15.80
C GLU A 56 -3.69 16.62 16.90
N ASP A 57 -2.46 16.13 16.70
CA ASP A 57 -1.50 16.01 17.81
C ASP A 57 -0.46 17.13 17.84
N THR A 58 0.00 17.62 16.69
CA THR A 58 0.98 18.73 16.60
C THR A 58 0.40 20.03 16.07
N ILE A 59 -0.85 20.03 15.59
CA ILE A 59 -1.53 21.20 15.00
C ILE A 59 -0.66 21.86 13.90
N ARG A 60 0.08 21.04 13.16
CA ARG A 60 1.04 21.41 12.11
C ARG A 60 2.17 22.34 12.57
N GLU A 61 2.39 22.47 13.87
CA GLU A 61 3.49 23.25 14.42
C GLU A 61 4.81 22.47 14.33
N ARG A 62 5.90 23.22 14.13
CA ARG A 62 7.26 22.67 14.28
C ARG A 62 7.63 22.73 15.76
N LEU A 63 7.78 21.55 16.36
CA LEU A 63 8.05 21.42 17.79
C LEU A 63 9.52 21.12 18.07
N PRO A 64 10.09 21.64 19.18
CA PRO A 64 11.36 21.16 19.69
C PRO A 64 11.30 19.66 19.97
N LEU A 65 12.41 18.95 19.78
CA LEU A 65 12.47 17.50 19.92
C LEU A 65 11.93 17.00 21.27
N SER A 66 12.29 17.67 22.37
CA SER A 66 11.81 17.31 23.72
C SER A 66 10.28 17.32 23.82
N ARG A 67 9.63 18.33 23.25
CA ARG A 67 8.17 18.45 23.25
C ARG A 67 7.52 17.47 22.28
N PHE A 68 8.13 17.26 21.12
CA PHE A 68 7.66 16.27 20.16
C PHE A 68 7.67 14.86 20.75
N THR A 69 8.72 14.47 21.47
CA THR A 69 8.82 13.16 22.13
C THR A 69 7.69 12.92 23.13
N VAL A 70 7.32 13.93 23.92
CA VAL A 70 6.19 13.84 24.86
C VAL A 70 4.89 13.54 24.10
N ILE A 71 4.62 14.27 23.02
CA ILE A 71 3.42 14.06 22.19
C ILE A 71 3.42 12.65 21.59
N VAL A 72 4.55 12.16 21.08
CA VAL A 72 4.64 10.80 20.53
C VAL A 72 4.23 9.75 21.57
N PHE A 73 4.68 9.88 22.83
CA PHE A 73 4.27 8.98 23.90
C PHE A 73 2.77 9.08 24.22
N GLU A 74 2.21 10.27 24.19
CA GLU A 74 0.77 10.49 24.39
C GLU A 74 -0.06 9.86 23.26
N VAL A 75 0.37 10.03 22.00
CA VAL A 75 -0.26 9.43 20.82
C VAL A 75 -0.27 7.91 20.91
N VAL A 76 0.88 7.30 21.17
CA VAL A 76 0.99 5.83 21.30
C VAL A 76 0.16 5.35 22.50
N GLY A 77 0.17 6.09 23.61
CA GLY A 77 -0.65 5.79 24.79
C GLY A 77 -2.14 5.85 24.50
N LYS A 78 -2.62 6.87 23.77
CA LYS A 78 -4.00 7.01 23.30
C LYS A 78 -4.38 5.83 22.41
N TRP A 79 -3.57 5.53 21.40
CA TRP A 79 -3.83 4.43 20.46
C TRP A 79 -3.89 3.06 21.13
N SER A 80 -3.00 2.81 22.09
CA SER A 80 -2.99 1.58 22.90
C SER A 80 -4.26 1.46 23.75
N LYS A 81 -4.65 2.53 24.43
CA LYS A 81 -5.87 2.58 25.24
C LYS A 81 -7.13 2.39 24.39
N GLU A 82 -7.22 3.03 23.22
CA GLU A 82 -8.39 2.91 22.33
C GLU A 82 -8.55 1.51 21.75
N ARG A 83 -7.46 0.77 21.55
CA ARG A 83 -7.47 -0.58 20.96
C ARG A 83 -7.37 -1.70 21.99
N ASN A 84 -7.46 -1.38 23.28
CA ASN A 84 -7.42 -2.39 24.33
C ASN A 84 -8.73 -3.22 24.31
N PRO A 85 -8.69 -4.53 24.02
CA PRO A 85 -9.88 -5.35 23.86
C PRO A 85 -10.71 -5.51 25.14
N THR A 86 -10.15 -5.18 26.32
CA THR A 86 -10.89 -5.25 27.60
C THR A 86 -11.82 -4.06 27.81
N ARG A 87 -11.76 -3.03 26.97
CA ARG A 87 -12.65 -1.85 27.05
C ARG A 87 -13.92 -2.07 26.25
N VAL A 88 -15.05 -1.59 26.78
CA VAL A 88 -16.38 -1.68 26.14
C VAL A 88 -16.39 -1.06 24.74
N ASN A 89 -15.68 0.05 24.53
CA ASN A 89 -15.64 0.77 23.26
C ASN A 89 -14.29 0.61 22.52
N ALA A 90 -13.68 -0.58 22.62
CA ALA A 90 -12.41 -0.84 21.93
C ALA A 90 -12.57 -0.70 20.41
N LYS A 91 -11.70 0.08 19.78
CA LYS A 91 -11.56 0.12 18.32
C LYS A 91 -10.97 -1.22 17.86
N LYS A 92 -11.76 -1.99 17.11
CA LYS A 92 -11.34 -3.28 16.56
C LYS A 92 -10.66 -3.07 15.21
N PHE A 93 -9.75 -3.98 14.88
CA PHE A 93 -9.26 -4.08 13.51
C PHE A 93 -10.30 -4.83 12.70
N GLU A 94 -10.78 -4.20 11.63
CA GLU A 94 -11.59 -4.89 10.64
C GLU A 94 -10.66 -5.74 9.77
N HIS A 95 -10.90 -7.05 9.75
CA HIS A 95 -10.12 -7.99 8.95
C HIS A 95 -10.72 -8.19 7.55
N GLU A 96 -11.97 -7.78 7.37
CA GLU A 96 -12.70 -7.91 6.13
C GLU A 96 -13.34 -6.57 5.77
N PRO A 97 -13.36 -6.20 4.48
CA PRO A 97 -14.03 -4.98 4.06
C PRO A 97 -15.54 -5.12 4.22
N THR A 98 -16.19 -4.09 4.72
CA THR A 98 -17.66 -4.01 4.65
C THR A 98 -18.08 -3.72 3.21
N ILE A 99 -18.71 -4.69 2.56
CA ILE A 99 -19.19 -4.53 1.18
C ILE A 99 -20.46 -3.67 1.18
N THR A 100 -20.30 -2.41 0.78
CA THR A 100 -21.40 -1.45 0.65
C THR A 100 -22.15 -1.63 -0.67
N LEU A 101 -23.33 -1.02 -0.79
CA LEU A 101 -24.07 -0.96 -2.06
C LEU A 101 -23.25 -0.30 -3.18
N ALA A 102 -22.39 0.68 -2.85
CA ALA A 102 -21.50 1.31 -3.81
C ALA A 102 -20.48 0.29 -4.39
N TYR A 103 -19.89 -0.54 -3.53
CA TYR A 103 -19.01 -1.62 -4.01
C TYR A 103 -19.74 -2.64 -4.89
N TRP A 104 -21.00 -2.97 -4.58
CA TRP A 104 -21.82 -3.81 -5.45
C TRP A 104 -22.08 -3.17 -6.82
N ALA A 105 -22.38 -1.86 -6.85
CA ALA A 105 -22.58 -1.11 -8.09
C ALA A 105 -21.29 -1.05 -8.92
N ASP A 106 -20.15 -0.83 -8.29
CA ASP A 106 -18.83 -0.83 -8.94
C ASP A 106 -18.51 -2.21 -9.52
N GLY A 107 -18.74 -3.28 -8.74
CA GLY A 107 -18.58 -4.66 -9.21
C GLY A 107 -19.48 -4.98 -10.39
N TYR A 108 -20.74 -4.55 -10.35
CA TYR A 108 -21.69 -4.71 -11.45
C TYR A 108 -21.26 -3.95 -12.72
N ASN A 109 -20.82 -2.69 -12.57
CA ASN A 109 -20.29 -1.90 -13.67
C ASN A 109 -19.01 -2.52 -14.24
N TRP A 110 -18.16 -3.10 -13.40
CA TRP A 110 -16.96 -3.80 -13.83
C TRP A 110 -17.29 -5.05 -14.64
N VAL A 111 -18.24 -5.88 -14.18
CA VAL A 111 -18.71 -7.07 -14.93
C VAL A 111 -19.26 -6.67 -16.30
N LYS A 112 -19.97 -5.54 -16.40
CA LYS A 112 -20.46 -5.00 -17.67
C LYS A 112 -19.38 -4.61 -18.68
N LEU A 113 -18.14 -4.38 -18.23
CA LEU A 113 -17.02 -4.12 -19.14
C LEU A 113 -16.68 -5.35 -19.99
N ASN A 114 -17.13 -6.54 -19.59
CA ASN A 114 -16.97 -7.80 -20.32
C ASN A 114 -15.51 -8.03 -20.76
N LYS A 115 -14.58 -7.76 -19.84
CA LYS A 115 -13.15 -7.97 -20.04
C LYS A 115 -12.82 -9.46 -19.94
N GLU A 116 -11.97 -9.94 -20.84
CA GLU A 116 -11.39 -11.27 -20.80
C GLU A 116 -10.51 -11.42 -19.55
N ILE A 117 -10.59 -12.59 -18.92
CA ILE A 117 -9.79 -12.93 -17.74
C ILE A 117 -9.13 -14.28 -18.03
N ILE A 118 -7.81 -14.31 -17.99
CA ILE A 118 -7.04 -15.56 -18.11
C ILE A 118 -6.52 -15.92 -16.73
N SER A 119 -6.77 -17.15 -16.28
CA SER A 119 -6.24 -17.68 -15.02
C SER A 119 -5.16 -18.73 -15.31
N ILE A 120 -3.97 -18.56 -14.72
CA ILE A 120 -2.90 -19.54 -14.76
C ILE A 120 -2.71 -20.09 -13.35
N SER A 121 -3.04 -21.37 -13.16
CA SER A 121 -2.82 -22.07 -11.89
C SER A 121 -1.41 -22.67 -11.85
N LYS A 122 -0.64 -22.38 -10.81
CA LYS A 122 0.67 -22.95 -10.52
C LYS A 122 0.70 -23.49 -9.10
N SER A 123 0.78 -24.81 -8.94
CA SER A 123 0.88 -25.54 -7.66
C SER A 123 -0.12 -25.08 -6.58
N ASP A 124 0.16 -23.99 -5.87
CA ASP A 124 -0.61 -23.46 -4.75
C ASP A 124 -1.23 -22.07 -5.00
N GLU A 125 -1.00 -21.47 -6.17
CA GLU A 125 -1.44 -20.12 -6.51
C GLU A 125 -2.15 -20.08 -7.85
N THR A 126 -3.15 -19.20 -7.97
CA THR A 126 -3.81 -18.88 -9.24
C THR A 126 -3.56 -17.41 -9.56
N ILE A 127 -2.89 -17.16 -10.68
CA ILE A 127 -2.61 -15.80 -11.17
C ILE A 127 -3.67 -15.44 -12.21
N TYR A 128 -4.31 -14.30 -12.04
CA TYR A 128 -5.30 -13.77 -12.99
C TYR A 128 -4.71 -12.61 -13.80
N TYR A 129 -4.89 -12.66 -15.12
CA TYR A 129 -4.51 -11.62 -16.06
C TYR A 129 -5.76 -10.94 -16.59
N ILE A 130 -5.72 -9.61 -16.69
CA ILE A 130 -6.84 -8.76 -17.12
C ILE A 130 -6.28 -7.70 -18.09
N PRO A 131 -6.98 -7.39 -19.20
CA PRO A 131 -6.55 -6.39 -20.16
C PRO A 131 -6.58 -4.97 -19.56
N ALA A 132 -5.53 -4.20 -19.83
CA ALA A 132 -5.34 -2.86 -19.28
C ALA A 132 -6.22 -1.81 -19.98
N GLY A 133 -6.60 -0.76 -19.25
CA GLY A 133 -7.33 0.38 -19.82
C GLY A 133 -8.69 0.00 -20.42
N LYS A 134 -8.94 0.42 -21.67
CA LYS A 134 -10.22 0.18 -22.39
C LYS A 134 -10.26 -1.14 -23.15
N GLU A 135 -9.14 -1.86 -23.22
CA GLU A 135 -9.08 -3.13 -23.95
C GLU A 135 -9.90 -4.21 -23.23
N THR A 136 -10.55 -5.07 -24.02
CA THR A 136 -11.41 -6.14 -23.51
C THR A 136 -10.83 -7.53 -23.72
N THR A 137 -9.76 -7.66 -24.50
CA THR A 137 -9.11 -8.94 -24.83
C THR A 137 -7.62 -8.88 -24.53
N ILE A 138 -7.03 -10.01 -24.18
CA ILE A 138 -5.59 -10.12 -23.92
C ILE A 138 -4.89 -10.54 -25.21
N THR A 139 -4.07 -9.67 -25.78
CA THR A 139 -3.15 -10.07 -26.85
C THR A 139 -1.88 -10.60 -26.22
N GLU A 140 -1.50 -11.85 -26.49
CA GLU A 140 -0.15 -12.33 -26.20
C GLU A 140 0.85 -11.43 -26.93
N LYS A 141 1.54 -10.56 -26.19
CA LYS A 141 2.74 -9.88 -26.66
C LYS A 141 3.82 -10.09 -25.61
N GLU A 142 4.65 -11.09 -25.91
CA GLU A 142 6.01 -11.37 -25.44
C GLU A 142 6.25 -11.59 -23.93
#